data_AF-A0A0G0P8A6-F1
#
_entry.id   AF-A0A0G0P8A6-F1
#
_cell.length_a   1.000
_cell.length_b   1.000
_cell.length_c   1.000
_cell.angle_alpha   90.00
_cell.angle_beta   90.00
_cell.angle_gamma   90.00
#
_symmetry.space_group_name_H-M   'P 1'
#
loop_
_entity.id
_entity.type
_entity.pdbx_description
1 polymer ?
#
loop_
_entity_poly.entity_id
_entity_poly.type
_entity_poly.pdbx_seq_one_letter_code
_entity_poly.pdbx_strand_id
1 'polypeptide(L)'
;MLLRTQILLDEETKRDLEYLSEVKNQSISKLVRTYLSEKVRLEKKKAKRKRIKKMSGVETLLKMAESAEKLAKKYKISGPRDLSINHDHYLYGAPKKTK
;
A
#
# COMPACT_ATOMS: atom_id res chain seq x y z
N MET A 1 2.93 -29.37 -8.39
CA MET A 1 1.79 -30.30 -8.32
C MET A 1 0.50 -29.54 -8.64
N LEU A 2 -0.38 -30.10 -9.46
CA LEU A 2 -1.67 -29.50 -9.81
C LEU A 2 -2.78 -30.20 -9.04
N LEU A 3 -3.72 -29.42 -8.50
CA LEU A 3 -4.91 -29.91 -7.79
C LEU A 3 -6.14 -29.65 -8.65
N ARG A 4 -7.05 -30.63 -8.71
CA ARG A 4 -8.35 -30.48 -9.38
C ARG A 4 -9.36 -29.95 -8.36
N THR A 5 -10.09 -28.91 -8.74
CA THR A 5 -11.10 -28.28 -7.89
C THR A 5 -12.37 -28.06 -8.72
N GLN A 6 -13.53 -28.22 -8.10
CA GLN A 6 -14.82 -27.88 -8.70
C GLN A 6 -15.20 -26.47 -8.23
N ILE A 7 -15.63 -25.62 -9.17
CA ILE A 7 -16.01 -24.23 -8.90
C ILE A 7 -17.38 -24.04 -9.51
N LEU A 8 -18.32 -23.49 -8.74
CA LEU A 8 -19.61 -23.06 -9.25
C LEU A 8 -19.43 -21.71 -9.95
N LEU A 9 -19.90 -21.62 -11.19
CA LEU A 9 -19.84 -20.42 -12.03
C LEU A 9 -21.23 -20.11 -12.57
N ASP A 10 -21.49 -18.83 -12.78
CA ASP A 10 -22.69 -18.39 -13.49
C ASP A 10 -22.65 -18.87 -14.95
N GLU A 11 -23.83 -19.13 -15.52
CA GLU A 11 -23.94 -19.66 -16.89
C GLU A 11 -23.31 -18.73 -17.91
N GLU A 12 -23.50 -17.42 -17.77
CA GLU A 12 -22.91 -16.40 -18.65
C GLU A 12 -21.38 -16.48 -18.62
N THR A 13 -20.80 -16.59 -17.42
CA THR A 13 -19.34 -16.71 -17.27
C THR A 13 -18.81 -17.99 -17.90
N LYS A 14 -19.55 -19.10 -17.80
CA LYS A 14 -19.17 -20.36 -18.48
C LYS A 14 -19.19 -20.20 -20.01
N ARG A 15 -20.21 -19.56 -20.57
CA ARG A 15 -20.31 -19.29 -22.02
C ARG A 15 -19.18 -18.39 -22.51
N ASP A 16 -18.88 -17.32 -21.77
CA ASP A 16 -17.79 -16.41 -22.10
C ASP A 16 -16.43 -17.12 -22.08
N LEU A 17 -16.21 -18.01 -21.10
CA LEU A 17 -15.00 -18.82 -21.02
C LEU A 17 -14.88 -19.80 -22.18
N GLU A 18 -15.99 -20.41 -22.62
CA GLU A 18 -16.04 -21.28 -23.80
C GLU A 18 -15.68 -20.50 -25.06
N TYR A 19 -16.34 -19.35 -25.29
CA TYR A 19 -16.04 -18.47 -26.42
C TYR A 19 -14.57 -18.02 -26.43
N LEU A 20 -14.05 -17.57 -25.29
CA LEU A 20 -12.65 -17.15 -25.17
C LEU A 20 -11.66 -18.31 -25.38
N SER A 21 -12.06 -19.54 -25.05
CA SER A 21 -11.25 -20.73 -25.26
C SER A 21 -11.10 -21.04 -26.75
N GLU A 22 -12.18 -20.88 -27.52
CA GLU A 22 -12.20 -21.05 -28.98
C GLU A 22 -11.36 -19.98 -29.66
N VAL A 23 -11.61 -18.71 -29.35
CA VAL A 23 -10.88 -17.58 -29.94
C VAL A 23 -9.38 -17.66 -29.68
N LYS A 24 -8.98 -18.09 -28.48
CA LYS A 24 -7.57 -18.17 -28.09
C LYS A 24 -6.92 -19.52 -28.38
N ASN A 25 -7.65 -20.51 -28.90
CA ASN A 25 -7.19 -21.89 -29.10
C ASN A 25 -6.49 -22.47 -27.85
N GLN A 26 -7.12 -22.31 -26.68
CA GLN A 26 -6.60 -22.81 -25.41
C GLN A 26 -7.68 -23.55 -24.64
N SER A 27 -7.32 -24.54 -23.83
CA SER A 27 -8.30 -25.19 -22.96
C SER A 27 -8.84 -24.23 -21.91
N ILE A 28 -10.13 -24.33 -21.60
CA ILE A 28 -10.80 -23.55 -20.54
C ILE A 28 -10.01 -23.63 -19.22
N SER A 29 -9.49 -24.82 -18.88
CA SER A 29 -8.67 -25.02 -17.68
C SER A 29 -7.38 -24.20 -17.69
N LYS A 30 -6.70 -24.08 -18.84
CA LYS A 30 -5.47 -23.27 -18.97
C LYS A 30 -5.79 -21.78 -18.87
N LEU A 31 -6.90 -21.35 -19.48
CA LEU A 31 -7.37 -19.97 -19.46
C LEU A 31 -7.74 -19.53 -18.04
N VAL A 32 -8.59 -20.30 -17.36
CA VAL A 32 -8.99 -20.05 -15.96
C VAL A 32 -7.77 -20.00 -15.04
N ARG A 33 -6.83 -20.94 -15.19
CA ARG A 33 -5.60 -20.95 -14.39
C ARG A 33 -4.76 -19.70 -14.61
N THR A 34 -4.62 -19.25 -15.84
CA THR A 34 -3.83 -18.07 -16.19
C THR A 34 -4.43 -16.83 -15.54
N TYR A 35 -5.73 -16.59 -15.74
CA TYR A 35 -6.42 -15.46 -15.13
C TYR A 35 -6.41 -15.48 -13.61
N LEU A 36 -6.67 -16.64 -12.98
CA LEU A 36 -6.58 -16.79 -11.53
C LEU A 36 -5.16 -16.49 -11.04
N SER A 37 -4.14 -17.01 -11.71
CA SER A 37 -2.74 -16.80 -11.31
C SER A 37 -2.34 -15.32 -11.35
N GLU A 38 -2.78 -14.60 -12.40
CA GLU A 38 -2.52 -13.17 -12.56
C GLU A 38 -3.22 -12.36 -11.48
N LYS A 39 -4.52 -12.58 -11.28
CA LYS A 39 -5.30 -11.87 -10.26
C LYS A 39 -4.79 -12.16 -8.85
N VAL A 40 -4.51 -13.42 -8.51
CA VAL A 40 -3.96 -13.80 -7.20
C VAL A 40 -2.58 -13.17 -6.98
N ARG A 41 -1.72 -13.12 -8.01
CA ARG A 41 -0.39 -12.48 -7.89
C ARG A 41 -0.52 -10.98 -7.65
N LEU A 42 -1.44 -10.31 -8.33
CA LEU A 42 -1.72 -8.89 -8.14
C LEU A 42 -2.25 -8.60 -6.74
N GLU A 43 -3.23 -9.37 -6.26
CA GLU A 43 -3.81 -9.21 -4.93
C GLU A 43 -2.79 -9.55 -3.82
N LYS A 44 -1.95 -10.57 -4.00
CA LYS A 44 -0.83 -10.85 -3.07
C LYS A 44 0.15 -9.67 -2.99
N LYS A 45 0.49 -9.04 -4.12
CA LYS A 45 1.37 -7.85 -4.11
C LYS A 45 0.71 -6.67 -3.37
N LYS A 46 -0.57 -6.42 -3.61
CA LYS A 46 -1.33 -5.36 -2.90
C LYS A 46 -1.42 -5.65 -1.40
N ALA A 47 -1.73 -6.89 -1.02
CA ALA A 47 -1.81 -7.32 0.37
C ALA A 47 -0.45 -7.21 1.09
N LYS A 48 0.66 -7.63 0.44
CA LYS A 48 2.01 -7.41 0.97
C LYS A 48 2.30 -5.93 1.18
N ARG A 49 1.98 -5.08 0.20
CA ARG A 49 2.15 -3.61 0.34
C ARG A 49 1.32 -3.04 1.49
N LYS A 50 0.07 -3.49 1.67
CA LYS A 50 -0.78 -3.07 2.81
C LYS A 50 -0.21 -3.56 4.15
N ARG A 51 0.30 -4.79 4.21
CA ARG A 51 0.93 -5.36 5.42
C ARG A 51 2.23 -4.64 5.76
N ILE A 52 3.05 -4.29 4.77
CA ILE A 52 4.29 -3.49 4.94
C ILE A 52 3.95 -2.03 5.29
N LYS A 53 2.83 -1.49 4.77
CA LYS A 53 2.32 -0.16 5.15
C LYS A 53 1.77 -0.08 6.57
N LYS A 54 1.57 -1.20 7.28
CA LYS A 54 1.55 -1.17 8.75
C LYS A 54 2.99 -1.00 9.24
N MET A 55 3.58 0.14 8.89
CA MET A 55 4.83 0.56 9.52
C MET A 55 4.59 0.60 11.01
N SER A 56 5.47 -0.03 11.77
CA SER A 56 5.48 0.11 13.22
C SER A 56 5.52 1.60 13.57
N GLY A 57 4.85 2.03 14.63
CA GLY A 57 4.87 3.45 15.06
C GLY A 57 6.30 4.00 15.15
N VAL A 58 7.25 3.13 15.53
CA VAL A 58 8.69 3.40 15.59
C VAL A 58 9.28 3.74 14.21
N GLU A 59 8.95 2.99 13.16
CA GLU A 59 9.45 3.25 11.81
C GLU A 59 8.89 4.55 11.23
N THR A 60 7.66 4.90 11.61
CA THR A 60 7.02 6.17 11.20
C THR A 60 7.73 7.35 11.85
N LEU A 61 8.02 7.25 13.15
CA LEU A 61 8.80 8.25 13.88
C LEU A 61 10.23 8.38 13.32
N LEU A 62 10.88 7.27 12.97
CA LEU A 62 12.21 7.29 12.36
C LEU A 62 12.22 8.04 11.02
N LYS A 63 11.25 7.77 10.13
CA LYS A 63 11.16 8.48 8.85
C LYS A 63 10.84 9.97 9.02
N MET A 64 10.04 10.33 10.02
CA MET A 64 9.79 11.73 10.34
C MET A 64 11.07 12.43 10.80
N ALA A 65 11.87 11.81 11.68
CA ALA A 65 13.15 12.35 12.11
C ALA A 65 14.14 12.53 10.94
N GLU A 66 14.29 11.51 10.08
CA GLU A 66 15.14 11.58 8.89
C GLU A 66 14.69 12.69 7.92
N SER A 67 13.38 12.90 7.77
CA SER A 67 12.85 13.97 6.92
C SER A 67 13.10 15.36 7.52
N ALA A 68 12.99 15.50 8.85
CA ALA A 68 13.27 16.73 9.56
C ALA A 68 14.76 17.12 9.45
N GLU A 69 15.67 16.15 9.58
CA GLU A 69 17.11 16.40 9.40
C GLU A 69 17.45 16.83 7.96
N LYS A 70 16.83 16.23 6.95
CA LYS A 70 17.03 16.63 5.55
C LYS A 70 16.55 18.06 5.30
N LEU A 71 15.41 18.43 5.85
CA LEU A 71 14.90 19.80 5.77
C LEU A 71 15.80 20.79 6.51
N ALA A 72 16.26 20.43 7.72
CA ALA A 72 17.19 21.25 8.49
C ALA A 72 18.51 21.48 7.73
N LYS A 73 19.08 20.44 7.09
CA LYS A 73 20.28 20.56 6.25
C LYS A 73 20.03 21.42 5.01
N LYS A 74 18.90 21.24 4.32
CA LYS A 74 18.58 21.95 3.08
C LYS A 74 18.33 23.43 3.29
N TYR A 75 17.60 23.78 4.36
CA TYR A 75 17.19 25.16 4.62
C TYR A 75 18.01 25.85 5.71
N LYS A 76 18.97 25.15 6.33
CA LYS A 76 19.75 25.61 7.51
C LYS A 76 18.86 26.12 8.66
N ILE A 77 17.67 25.54 8.80
CA ILE A 77 16.70 25.93 9.83
C ILE A 77 16.88 24.99 11.02
N SER A 78 17.17 25.56 12.19
CA SER A 78 17.10 24.84 13.46
C SER A 78 15.71 25.05 14.06
N GLY A 79 15.00 23.96 14.36
CA GLY A 79 13.67 24.03 14.96
C GLY A 79 13.70 24.64 16.37
N PRO A 80 12.59 25.24 16.83
CA PRO A 80 12.50 25.74 18.19
C PRO A 80 12.67 24.61 19.23
N ARG A 81 13.48 24.85 20.26
CA ARG A 81 13.83 23.85 21.28
C ARG A 81 12.66 23.48 22.22
N ASP A 82 11.64 24.31 22.27
CA ASP A 82 10.56 24.32 23.25
C ASP A 82 9.16 24.24 22.61
N LEU A 83 9.08 23.64 21.43
CA LEU A 83 7.83 23.42 20.68
C LEU A 83 6.70 22.79 21.52
N SER A 84 7.01 21.88 22.44
CA SER A 84 6.01 21.24 23.29
C SER A 84 5.33 22.23 24.25
N ILE A 85 6.07 23.23 24.73
CA ILE A 85 5.59 24.23 25.69
C ILE A 85 4.99 25.44 24.97
N ASN A 86 5.58 25.81 23.83
CA ASN A 86 5.30 27.05 23.11
C ASN A 86 4.67 26.83 21.74
N HIS A 87 3.92 25.75 21.54
CA HIS A 87 3.24 25.48 20.27
C HIS A 87 2.32 26.63 19.86
N ASP A 88 1.58 27.23 20.79
CA ASP A 88 0.72 28.38 20.48
C ASP A 88 1.50 29.62 20.04
N HIS A 89 2.69 29.84 20.59
CA HIS A 89 3.56 30.94 20.16
C HIS A 89 4.03 30.73 18.72
N TYR A 90 4.45 29.52 18.38
CA TYR A 90 4.98 29.20 17.05
C TYR A 90 3.90 29.01 15.98
N LEU A 91 2.70 28.57 16.36
CA LEU A 91 1.59 28.33 15.43
C LEU A 91 0.68 29.55 15.27
N TYR A 92 0.47 30.32 16.35
CA TYR A 92 -0.55 31.37 16.40
C TYR A 92 -0.03 32.74 16.88
N GLY A 93 1.28 32.86 17.20
CA GLY A 93 1.88 34.14 17.61
C GLY A 93 1.55 34.55 19.06
N ALA A 94 1.05 33.63 19.89
CA ALA A 94 0.80 33.89 21.31
C ALA A 94 2.10 34.27 22.05
N PRO A 95 2.05 35.00 23.18
CA PRO A 95 3.26 35.32 23.95
C PRO A 95 4.01 34.05 24.40
N LYS A 96 5.34 34.06 24.22
CA LYS A 96 6.21 32.92 24.55
C LYS A 96 6.25 32.68 26.06
N LYS A 97 5.94 31.46 26.49
CA LYS A 97 6.05 31.03 27.89
C LYS A 97 7.50 30.61 28.17
N THR A 98 8.23 31.40 28.93
CA THR A 98 9.46 30.96 29.59
C THR A 98 9.07 30.12 30.81
N LYS A 99 9.60 28.89 30.89
CA LYS A 99 9.60 28.15 32.17
C LYS A 99 10.46 28.90 33.18
#